data_AF-A0A1R2CKL0-F1
#
_entry.id   AF-A0A1R2CKL0-F1
#
_cell.length_a   1.000
_cell.length_b   1.000
_cell.length_c   1.000
_cell.angle_alpha   90.00
_cell.angle_beta   90.00
_cell.angle_gamma   90.00
#
_symmetry.space_group_name_H-M   'P 1'
#
loop_
_entity.id
_entity.type
_entity.pdbx_description
1 polymer ?
#
loop_
_entity_poly.entity_id
_entity_poly.type
_entity_poly.pdbx_seq_one_letter_code
_entity_poly.pdbx_strand_id
1 'polypeptide(L)'
;MDAISEPLVNNRENILSRLIKFCTGCCIRDHSPPPDPENNQYLELKNFKPPQDIIPIQTTSPILSIIDPTISIKKKKSKKKGLPVVNSLIEGYQVIGNGKETVIAIMSKTQVEFNKTTFRSDIKKKPDYVPLKYWNQRYSIFSKYDEGIQLDEESWYSVTHECIAKCIADKLKNYTVMDGFAGAGGNIIQFAMNGPTLALEIDQSHIDMLKNNAEIYGVISNIKFIKGDFLVDAKSEAPLEVIFMSPPWGGPDYVKSKKYDLFTTITPDITKIMQVCNDVTKNVVLYLPRTAHPAQIVQLFKYMPNIERKIEFELFCVGSKVKTICCYMGEMNKISSEQVSKSILDKMIKIPKYLPKDREGAEDAFAKEIEEIGLNQAINHAYSAKRHPRNK
;
A
#
# COMPACT_ATOMS: atom_id res chain seq x y z
N MET A 1 -22.66 -26.57 23.64
CA MET A 1 -22.80 -27.29 22.36
C MET A 1 -22.62 -26.28 21.25
N ASP A 2 -21.33 -26.02 21.02
CA ASP A 2 -20.60 -25.57 19.84
C ASP A 2 -21.38 -24.98 18.67
N ALA A 3 -21.21 -23.67 18.48
CA ALA A 3 -21.42 -22.99 17.21
C ALA A 3 -20.58 -21.69 17.15
N ILE A 4 -19.25 -21.79 17.24
CA ILE A 4 -18.35 -20.64 17.00
C ILE A 4 -17.05 -21.13 16.33
N SER A 5 -16.95 -20.99 15.00
CA SER A 5 -15.70 -20.69 14.22
C SER A 5 -15.78 -20.91 12.68
N GLU A 6 -16.95 -21.01 12.04
CA GLU A 6 -17.06 -21.41 10.62
C GLU A 6 -17.20 -20.35 9.47
N PRO A 7 -16.99 -19.02 9.58
CA PRO A 7 -17.11 -18.15 8.40
C PRO A 7 -15.84 -18.05 7.53
N LEU A 8 -14.64 -18.05 8.12
CA LEU A 8 -13.41 -17.70 7.41
C LEU A 8 -12.82 -18.85 6.57
N VAL A 9 -12.87 -20.08 7.10
CA VAL A 9 -12.33 -21.27 6.40
C VAL A 9 -13.14 -21.57 5.14
N ASN A 10 -14.48 -21.56 5.25
CA ASN A 10 -15.38 -21.75 4.11
C ASN A 10 -15.23 -20.67 3.05
N ASN A 11 -14.95 -19.42 3.44
CA ASN A 11 -14.75 -18.33 2.48
C ASN A 11 -13.41 -18.48 1.74
N ARG A 12 -12.36 -18.91 2.45
CA ARG A 12 -11.04 -19.16 1.85
C ARG A 12 -11.06 -20.31 0.85
N GLU A 13 -11.70 -21.44 1.16
CA GLU A 13 -11.84 -22.56 0.22
C GLU A 13 -12.64 -22.16 -1.03
N ASN A 14 -13.66 -21.32 -0.88
CA ASN A 14 -14.44 -20.79 -2.00
C ASN A 14 -13.63 -19.82 -2.88
N ILE A 15 -12.84 -18.92 -2.29
CA ILE A 15 -11.95 -18.01 -3.05
C ILE A 15 -10.86 -18.81 -3.77
N LEU A 16 -10.17 -19.70 -3.06
CA LEU A 16 -9.12 -20.54 -3.63
C LEU A 16 -9.68 -21.46 -4.72
N SER A 17 -10.85 -22.07 -4.55
CA SER A 17 -11.44 -22.92 -5.59
C SER A 17 -11.82 -22.13 -6.85
N ARG A 18 -12.31 -20.89 -6.73
CA ARG A 18 -12.54 -20.00 -7.88
C ARG A 18 -11.24 -19.66 -8.60
N LEU A 19 -10.18 -19.34 -7.87
CA LEU A 19 -8.87 -19.02 -8.45
C LEU A 19 -8.19 -20.23 -9.06
N ILE A 20 -8.20 -21.38 -8.40
CA ILE A 20 -7.64 -22.63 -8.92
C ILE A 20 -8.33 -23.01 -10.22
N LYS A 21 -9.66 -22.90 -10.32
CA LYS A 21 -10.39 -23.13 -11.58
C LYS A 21 -9.94 -22.20 -12.70
N PHE A 22 -9.63 -20.94 -12.38
CA PHE A 22 -9.12 -19.98 -13.36
C PHE A 22 -7.69 -20.34 -13.80
N CYS A 23 -6.80 -20.54 -12.83
CA CYS A 23 -5.40 -20.91 -13.05
C CYS A 23 -5.25 -22.22 -13.85
N THR A 24 -6.09 -23.22 -13.56
CA THR A 24 -6.10 -24.50 -14.27
C THR A 24 -6.81 -24.44 -15.63
N GLY A 25 -7.84 -23.59 -15.78
CA GLY A 25 -8.55 -23.38 -17.05
C GLY A 25 -7.70 -22.69 -18.13
N CYS A 26 -6.69 -21.90 -17.74
CA CYS A 26 -5.71 -21.35 -18.68
C CYS A 26 -4.68 -22.38 -19.20
N CYS A 27 -4.60 -23.58 -18.60
CA CYS A 27 -3.64 -24.62 -18.97
C CYS A 27 -4.16 -25.65 -20.00
N ILE A 28 -5.39 -25.52 -20.50
CA ILE A 28 -5.91 -26.38 -21.57
C ILE A 28 -5.94 -25.56 -22.87
N ARG A 29 -4.81 -25.48 -23.56
CA ARG A 29 -4.76 -25.19 -25.00
C ARG A 29 -4.22 -26.44 -25.69
N ASP A 30 -4.94 -26.87 -26.73
CA ASP A 30 -4.64 -28.02 -27.56
C ASP A 30 -3.16 -28.13 -27.93
N HIS A 31 -2.59 -29.30 -27.67
CA HIS A 31 -1.29 -29.71 -28.18
C HIS A 31 -1.37 -29.89 -29.70
N SER A 32 -1.17 -28.82 -30.46
CA SER A 32 -0.70 -28.91 -31.84
C SER A 32 0.83 -28.75 -31.83
N PRO A 33 1.58 -29.62 -32.54
CA PRO A 33 3.04 -29.54 -32.57
C PRO A 33 3.49 -28.24 -33.30
N PRO A 34 4.66 -27.69 -32.94
CA PRO A 34 5.16 -26.47 -33.57
C PRO A 34 5.52 -26.72 -35.05
N PRO A 35 5.32 -25.72 -35.93
CA PRO A 35 5.77 -25.82 -37.32
C PRO A 35 7.30 -25.71 -37.43
N ASP A 36 7.84 -26.39 -38.44
CA ASP A 36 9.26 -26.55 -38.78
C ASP A 36 10.06 -25.23 -38.87
N PRO A 37 11.34 -25.20 -38.44
CA PRO A 37 12.16 -23.99 -38.40
C PRO A 37 12.93 -23.73 -39.70
N GLU A 38 12.28 -23.79 -40.87
CA GLU A 38 12.87 -23.41 -42.16
C GLU A 38 11.95 -22.48 -42.97
N ASN A 39 11.80 -21.23 -42.52
CA ASN A 39 11.60 -20.08 -43.42
C ASN A 39 11.72 -18.76 -42.65
N ASN A 40 12.97 -18.31 -42.44
CA ASN A 40 13.27 -16.97 -41.95
C ASN A 40 13.15 -15.96 -43.11
N GLN A 41 12.05 -15.20 -43.15
CA GLN A 41 12.05 -13.87 -43.77
C GLN A 41 12.02 -12.80 -42.67
N TYR A 42 13.20 -12.26 -42.38
CA TYR A 42 13.38 -11.05 -41.60
C TYR A 42 12.77 -9.86 -42.36
N LEU A 43 11.65 -9.32 -41.88
CA LEU A 43 11.19 -7.98 -42.25
C LEU A 43 11.86 -6.98 -41.31
N GLU A 44 12.85 -6.24 -41.83
CA GLU A 44 13.47 -5.10 -41.16
C GLU A 44 12.43 -4.01 -40.86
N LEU A 45 12.10 -3.78 -39.58
CA LEU A 45 11.41 -2.57 -39.13
C LEU A 45 12.43 -1.42 -39.03
N LYS A 46 12.78 -0.84 -40.19
CA LYS A 46 13.35 0.51 -40.27
C LYS A 46 12.22 1.50 -40.56
N ASN A 47 12.20 2.59 -39.80
CA ASN A 47 11.38 3.81 -39.92
C ASN A 47 10.08 3.85 -39.10
N PHE A 48 10.22 4.20 -37.82
CA PHE A 48 9.16 4.90 -37.09
C PHE A 48 9.66 6.32 -36.77
N LYS A 49 9.05 7.35 -37.37
CA LYS A 49 9.26 8.77 -37.01
C LYS A 49 8.14 9.17 -36.04
N PRO A 50 8.45 9.85 -34.92
CA PRO A 50 7.42 10.37 -34.02
C PRO A 50 6.66 11.54 -34.66
N PRO A 51 5.37 11.76 -34.32
CA PRO A 51 4.59 12.88 -34.84
C PRO A 51 5.15 14.21 -34.32
N GLN A 52 5.44 15.14 -35.24
CA GLN A 52 5.62 16.55 -34.92
C GLN A 52 4.25 17.21 -34.99
N ASP A 53 3.79 17.78 -33.87
CA ASP A 53 2.90 18.96 -33.85
C ASP A 53 2.84 19.49 -32.41
N ILE A 54 3.62 20.55 -32.15
CA ILE A 54 3.53 21.37 -30.93
C ILE A 54 2.95 22.71 -31.35
N ILE A 55 1.73 23.00 -30.90
CA ILE A 55 1.10 24.33 -31.05
C ILE A 55 1.61 25.24 -29.93
N PRO A 56 2.22 26.41 -30.22
CA PRO A 56 2.74 27.30 -29.19
C PRO A 56 1.63 28.17 -28.59
N ILE A 57 1.45 28.12 -27.26
CA ILE A 57 0.58 29.05 -26.55
C ILE A 57 1.31 30.38 -26.35
N GLN A 58 0.77 31.43 -26.97
CA GLN A 58 1.21 32.82 -26.89
C GLN A 58 1.01 33.40 -25.49
N THR A 59 2.05 34.07 -24.98
CA THR A 59 2.04 34.90 -23.78
C THR A 59 1.46 36.27 -24.08
N THR A 60 0.46 36.73 -23.31
CA THR A 60 0.07 38.14 -23.24
C THR A 60 0.02 38.63 -21.78
N SER A 61 1.05 39.38 -21.41
CA SER A 61 1.13 40.65 -20.64
C SER A 61 0.27 40.96 -19.38
N PRO A 62 0.74 41.91 -18.52
CA PRO A 62 0.56 41.90 -17.08
C PRO A 62 -0.47 42.92 -16.55
N ILE A 63 -0.93 42.72 -15.32
CA ILE A 63 -1.58 43.77 -14.52
C ILE A 63 -0.87 43.90 -13.17
N LEU A 64 -0.26 45.07 -12.97
CA LEU A 64 0.20 45.59 -11.69
C LEU A 64 -0.99 45.85 -10.76
N SER A 65 -0.83 45.53 -9.47
CA SER A 65 -1.47 46.30 -8.40
C SER A 65 -0.60 46.28 -7.12
N ILE A 66 0.17 47.36 -6.97
CA ILE A 66 0.34 48.19 -5.76
C ILE A 66 0.10 47.48 -4.42
N ILE A 67 1.17 47.26 -3.65
CA ILE A 67 1.09 47.14 -2.19
C ILE A 67 2.24 47.95 -1.56
N ASP A 68 1.82 48.88 -0.71
CA ASP A 68 2.54 49.85 0.12
C ASP A 68 3.66 49.21 1.01
N PRO A 69 4.89 49.75 1.02
CA PRO A 69 5.99 49.20 1.80
C PRO A 69 6.11 49.83 3.21
N THR A 70 5.05 49.96 4.00
CA THR A 70 5.18 50.43 5.40
C THR A 70 4.22 49.81 6.40
N ILE A 71 4.28 48.48 6.62
CA ILE A 71 3.71 47.88 7.85
C ILE A 71 4.69 46.86 8.46
N SER A 72 5.46 47.32 9.44
CA SER A 72 6.26 46.47 10.33
C SER A 72 5.38 45.78 11.38
N ILE A 73 4.92 44.56 11.10
CA ILE A 73 4.35 43.68 12.13
C ILE A 73 5.47 42.81 12.70
N LYS A 74 5.82 43.11 13.96
CA LYS A 74 6.72 42.28 14.79
C LYS A 74 6.18 40.85 14.86
N LYS A 75 6.77 39.93 14.07
CA LYS A 75 6.51 38.49 14.19
C LYS A 75 7.10 37.98 15.51
N LYS A 76 6.23 37.71 16.50
CA LYS A 76 6.56 36.81 17.61
C LYS A 76 7.06 35.49 17.00
N LYS A 77 8.31 35.10 17.30
CA LYS A 77 8.84 33.78 16.98
C LYS A 77 8.02 32.73 17.74
N SER A 78 6.96 32.21 17.14
CA SER A 78 6.42 30.94 17.57
C SER A 78 7.49 29.88 17.27
N LYS A 79 7.89 29.12 18.29
CA LYS A 79 8.61 27.88 18.06
C LYS A 79 7.69 27.01 17.20
N LYS A 80 7.92 26.99 15.88
CA LYS A 80 7.29 26.01 14.98
C LYS A 80 7.71 24.64 15.50
N LYS A 81 6.81 23.95 16.22
CA LYS A 81 6.92 22.50 16.40
C LYS A 81 7.01 21.91 15.00
N GLY A 82 8.15 21.33 14.65
CA GLY A 82 8.25 20.50 13.44
C GLY A 82 7.15 19.45 13.51
N LEU A 83 6.47 19.21 12.39
CA LEU A 83 5.48 18.16 12.28
C LEU A 83 6.12 16.79 12.61
N PRO A 84 5.37 15.83 13.17
CA PRO A 84 5.89 14.50 13.45
C PRO A 84 6.24 13.79 12.14
N VAL A 85 7.51 13.83 11.77
CA VAL A 85 8.12 12.92 10.79
C VAL A 85 7.98 11.52 11.35
N VAL A 86 7.75 10.51 10.53
CA VAL A 86 7.71 9.07 10.86
C VAL A 86 8.70 8.64 11.98
N ASN A 87 9.88 9.28 12.05
CA ASN A 87 10.87 9.14 13.13
C ASN A 87 10.40 9.50 14.56
N SER A 88 9.26 10.19 14.72
CA SER A 88 8.70 10.54 16.04
C SER A 88 7.85 9.42 16.64
N LEU A 89 7.36 8.51 15.79
CA LEU A 89 6.82 7.27 16.29
C LEU A 89 8.00 6.47 16.85
N ILE A 90 7.81 5.84 18.00
CA ILE A 90 8.81 4.96 18.61
C ILE A 90 8.48 3.53 18.19
N GLU A 91 9.47 2.68 17.98
CA GLU A 91 9.19 1.26 17.72
C GLU A 91 8.38 0.65 18.87
N GLY A 92 7.45 -0.23 18.52
CA GLY A 92 6.48 -0.80 19.41
C GLY A 92 5.12 -0.11 19.38
N TYR A 93 4.35 -0.43 20.42
CA TYR A 93 2.93 -0.14 20.51
C TYR A 93 2.65 1.32 20.90
N GLN A 94 1.69 1.93 20.21
CA GLN A 94 1.30 3.33 20.37
C GLN A 94 -0.20 3.50 20.17
N VAL A 95 -0.77 4.52 20.80
CA VAL A 95 -2.14 4.96 20.52
C VAL A 95 -2.06 6.33 19.86
N ILE A 96 -2.67 6.49 18.69
CA ILE A 96 -2.66 7.72 17.90
C ILE A 96 -4.08 8.31 17.87
N GLY A 97 -4.20 9.64 17.81
CA GLY A 97 -5.50 10.31 17.83
C GLY A 97 -6.06 10.48 19.24
N ASN A 98 -7.29 11.00 19.30
CA ASN A 98 -8.01 11.29 20.54
C ASN A 98 -9.50 10.99 20.37
N GLY A 99 -10.15 10.54 21.44
CA GLY A 99 -11.60 10.38 21.44
C GLY A 99 -12.09 9.29 20.49
N LYS A 100 -13.15 9.59 19.75
CA LYS A 100 -13.70 8.69 18.73
C LYS A 100 -12.82 8.51 17.51
N GLU A 101 -11.69 9.21 17.40
CA GLU A 101 -10.71 9.04 16.31
C GLU A 101 -9.46 8.27 16.76
N THR A 102 -9.51 7.64 17.95
CA THR A 102 -8.41 6.82 18.46
C THR A 102 -8.12 5.66 17.51
N VAL A 103 -6.84 5.47 17.19
CA VAL A 103 -6.31 4.37 16.38
C VAL A 103 -5.16 3.72 17.14
N ILE A 104 -5.15 2.40 17.14
CA ILE A 104 -4.10 1.58 17.71
C ILE A 104 -3.02 1.38 16.66
N ALA A 105 -1.78 1.72 16.99
CA ALA A 105 -0.65 1.66 16.08
C ALA A 105 0.47 0.80 16.66
N ILE A 106 1.09 -0.05 15.84
CA ILE A 106 2.40 -0.64 16.14
C ILE A 106 3.38 -0.11 15.11
N MET A 107 4.60 0.23 15.53
CA MET A 107 5.66 0.56 14.58
C MET A 107 6.82 -0.41 14.68
N SER A 108 7.32 -0.86 13.54
CA SER A 108 8.50 -1.71 13.40
C SER A 108 9.42 -1.14 12.33
N LYS A 109 10.71 -1.49 12.41
CA LYS A 109 11.68 -1.22 11.35
C LYS A 109 12.25 -2.54 10.85
N THR A 110 12.27 -2.69 9.54
CA THR A 110 12.82 -3.87 8.87
C THR A 110 14.03 -3.45 8.06
N GLN A 111 15.18 -4.06 8.37
CA GLN A 111 16.40 -3.83 7.60
C GLN A 111 16.36 -4.65 6.32
N VAL A 112 16.68 -4.01 5.20
CA VAL A 112 16.78 -4.63 3.89
C VAL A 112 18.08 -4.24 3.22
N GLU A 113 18.56 -5.11 2.34
CA GLU A 113 19.79 -4.89 1.60
C GLU A 113 19.49 -4.64 0.13
N PHE A 114 20.11 -3.59 -0.42
CA PHE A 114 19.99 -3.26 -1.84
C PHE A 114 21.32 -3.60 -2.52
N ASN A 115 21.30 -4.66 -3.33
CA ASN A 115 22.37 -5.02 -4.25
C ASN A 115 22.60 -3.91 -5.29
N LYS A 116 23.74 -3.22 -5.18
CA LYS A 116 24.16 -2.21 -6.14
C LYS A 116 25.29 -2.71 -7.01
N THR A 117 25.14 -2.54 -8.31
CA THR A 117 26.18 -2.84 -9.29
C THR A 117 26.78 -1.54 -9.82
N THR A 118 28.09 -1.36 -9.66
CA THR A 118 28.80 -0.11 -9.99
C THR A 118 29.94 -0.30 -10.99
N PHE A 119 30.01 -1.45 -11.67
CA PHE A 119 31.08 -1.73 -12.63
C PHE A 119 30.99 -0.80 -13.85
N ARG A 120 32.13 -0.22 -14.28
CA ARG A 120 32.19 0.69 -15.45
C ARG A 120 31.72 0.03 -16.74
N SER A 121 31.95 -1.27 -16.92
CA SER A 121 31.49 -2.05 -18.07
C SER A 121 29.97 -2.07 -18.18
N ASP A 122 29.27 -2.10 -17.04
CA ASP A 122 27.80 -2.15 -17.00
C ASP A 122 27.15 -0.81 -17.28
N ILE A 123 27.83 0.30 -16.97
CA ILE A 123 27.31 1.65 -17.26
C ILE A 123 27.13 1.84 -18.77
N LYS A 124 28.00 1.23 -19.59
CA LYS A 124 27.91 1.29 -21.06
C LYS A 124 26.69 0.54 -21.63
N LYS A 125 26.09 -0.38 -20.86
CA LYS A 125 24.91 -1.15 -21.26
C LYS A 125 23.59 -0.49 -20.87
N LYS A 126 23.65 0.62 -20.11
CA LYS A 126 22.47 1.31 -19.59
C LYS A 126 21.69 1.96 -20.74
N PRO A 127 20.37 1.70 -20.89
CA PRO A 127 19.54 2.46 -21.83
C PRO A 127 19.51 3.95 -21.48
N ASP A 128 19.42 4.83 -22.49
CA ASP A 128 19.53 6.27 -22.27
C ASP A 128 18.45 6.84 -21.35
N TYR A 129 17.21 6.38 -21.52
CA TYR A 129 16.05 6.82 -20.74
C TYR A 129 16.11 6.39 -19.26
N VAL A 130 16.93 5.40 -18.89
CA VAL A 130 17.01 4.89 -17.52
C VAL A 130 17.98 5.75 -16.70
N PRO A 131 17.56 6.38 -15.60
CA PRO A 131 18.49 7.09 -14.74
C PRO A 131 19.51 6.14 -14.10
N LEU A 132 20.79 6.55 -14.05
CA LEU A 132 21.90 5.72 -13.56
C LEU A 132 21.66 5.13 -12.16
N LYS A 133 20.93 5.87 -11.31
CA LYS A 133 20.53 5.41 -9.98
C LYS A 133 19.73 4.10 -10.03
N TYR A 134 18.76 3.99 -10.94
CA TYR A 134 17.89 2.80 -11.04
C TYR A 134 18.61 1.66 -11.74
N TRP A 135 19.37 1.96 -12.80
CA TRP A 135 20.23 0.98 -13.48
C TRP A 135 21.19 0.25 -12.54
N ASN A 136 21.87 1.00 -11.66
CA ASN A 136 22.78 0.44 -10.67
C ASN A 136 22.06 -0.39 -9.59
N GLN A 137 20.74 -0.31 -9.50
CA GLN A 137 19.90 -1.06 -8.56
C GLN A 137 19.07 -2.15 -9.24
N ARG A 138 19.26 -2.42 -10.54
CA ARG A 138 18.42 -3.35 -11.30
C ARG A 138 18.28 -4.74 -10.65
N TYR A 139 19.37 -5.29 -10.08
CA TYR A 139 19.33 -6.57 -9.35
C TYR A 139 18.73 -6.49 -7.93
N SER A 140 18.58 -5.28 -7.38
CA SER A 140 17.73 -5.07 -6.20
C SER A 140 16.25 -4.98 -6.57
N ILE A 141 15.94 -4.51 -7.78
CA ILE A 141 14.57 -4.37 -8.29
C ILE A 141 14.05 -5.77 -8.65
N PHE A 142 14.79 -6.49 -9.49
CA PHE A 142 14.58 -7.91 -9.81
C PHE A 142 15.91 -8.64 -9.81
N SER A 143 16.08 -9.64 -8.95
CA SER A 143 17.29 -10.45 -8.88
C SER A 143 17.60 -11.15 -10.21
N LYS A 144 16.54 -11.54 -10.94
CA LYS A 144 16.61 -12.17 -12.28
C LYS A 144 16.65 -11.17 -13.44
N TYR A 145 17.07 -9.92 -13.24
CA TYR A 145 16.99 -8.87 -14.27
C TYR A 145 17.56 -9.30 -15.64
N ASP A 146 18.73 -9.96 -15.66
CA ASP A 146 19.38 -10.38 -16.90
C ASP A 146 18.72 -11.60 -17.59
N GLU A 147 17.73 -12.24 -16.96
CA GLU A 147 16.95 -13.36 -17.55
C GLU A 147 15.83 -12.88 -18.49
N GLY A 148 15.75 -11.58 -18.77
CA GLY A 148 14.80 -10.99 -19.72
C GLY A 148 13.69 -10.15 -19.09
N ILE A 149 13.93 -9.59 -17.91
CA ILE A 149 12.94 -8.73 -17.24
C ILE A 149 12.65 -7.49 -18.07
N GLN A 150 11.36 -7.15 -18.17
CA GLN A 150 10.86 -6.00 -18.92
C GLN A 150 10.39 -4.90 -17.97
N LEU A 151 10.85 -3.68 -18.22
CA LEU A 151 10.49 -2.45 -17.50
C LEU A 151 10.44 -1.29 -18.48
N ASP A 152 9.38 -0.49 -18.42
CA ASP A 152 9.27 0.80 -19.08
C ASP A 152 9.83 1.94 -18.20
N GLU A 153 9.76 3.18 -18.69
CA GLU A 153 10.27 4.36 -17.97
C GLU A 153 9.65 4.52 -16.59
N GLU A 154 8.34 4.24 -16.45
CA GLU A 154 7.63 4.30 -15.17
C GLU A 154 8.07 3.20 -14.19
N SER A 155 8.11 1.97 -14.69
CA SER A 155 8.43 0.77 -13.91
C SER A 155 9.79 0.87 -13.21
N TRP A 156 10.77 1.54 -13.83
CA TRP A 156 12.09 1.74 -13.24
C TRP A 156 12.08 2.45 -11.89
N TYR A 157 11.13 3.35 -11.65
CA TYR A 157 11.04 4.08 -10.40
C TYR A 157 9.86 3.68 -9.51
N SER A 158 8.86 3.00 -10.05
CA SER A 158 7.65 2.59 -9.31
C SER A 158 7.76 1.18 -8.73
N VAL A 159 8.49 0.27 -9.38
CA VAL A 159 8.60 -1.13 -8.93
C VAL A 159 9.24 -1.19 -7.54
N THR A 160 8.61 -1.96 -6.67
CA THR A 160 9.11 -2.25 -5.32
C THR A 160 10.33 -3.16 -5.41
N HIS A 161 11.42 -2.82 -4.71
CA HIS A 161 12.60 -3.67 -4.61
C HIS A 161 12.24 -5.07 -4.12
N GLU A 162 12.76 -6.11 -4.79
CA GLU A 162 12.40 -7.52 -4.56
C GLU A 162 12.51 -7.93 -3.09
N CYS A 163 13.55 -7.47 -2.39
CA CYS A 163 13.74 -7.78 -0.97
C CYS A 163 12.62 -7.21 -0.07
N ILE A 164 12.09 -6.02 -0.40
CA ILE A 164 10.96 -5.43 0.32
C ILE A 164 9.68 -6.17 -0.03
N ALA A 165 9.43 -6.41 -1.33
CA ALA A 165 8.27 -7.14 -1.80
C ALA A 165 8.17 -8.54 -1.17
N LYS A 166 9.31 -9.23 -1.03
CA LYS A 166 9.42 -10.52 -0.35
C LYS A 166 9.06 -10.45 1.13
N CYS A 167 9.56 -9.46 1.88
CA CYS A 167 9.19 -9.29 3.28
C CYS A 167 7.68 -9.09 3.46
N ILE A 168 7.06 -8.28 2.59
CA ILE A 168 5.61 -8.06 2.60
C ILE A 168 4.89 -9.38 2.26
N ALA A 169 5.32 -10.09 1.23
CA ALA A 169 4.74 -11.36 0.83
C ALA A 169 4.83 -12.45 1.91
N ASP A 170 5.96 -12.56 2.61
CA ASP A 170 6.17 -13.52 3.70
C ASP A 170 5.20 -13.27 4.85
N LYS A 171 4.89 -12.00 5.14
CA LYS A 171 3.90 -11.62 6.14
C LYS A 171 2.46 -11.94 5.70
N LEU A 172 2.20 -11.90 4.40
CA LEU A 172 0.90 -12.17 3.80
C LEU A 172 0.72 -13.62 3.31
N LYS A 173 1.70 -14.51 3.50
CA LYS A 173 1.74 -15.87 2.90
C LYS A 173 0.54 -16.77 3.17
N ASN A 174 -0.26 -16.46 4.19
CA ASN A 174 -1.45 -17.24 4.55
C ASN A 174 -2.74 -16.66 3.95
N TYR A 175 -2.65 -15.60 3.16
CA TYR A 175 -3.79 -14.92 2.55
C TYR A 175 -3.69 -14.97 1.03
N THR A 176 -4.85 -15.03 0.39
CA THR A 176 -5.02 -14.66 -1.00
C THR A 176 -4.98 -13.15 -1.12
N VAL A 177 -4.04 -12.63 -1.90
CA VAL A 177 -3.83 -11.18 -2.04
C VAL A 177 -4.29 -10.73 -3.41
N MET A 178 -5.00 -9.60 -3.49
CA MET A 178 -5.10 -8.81 -4.71
C MET A 178 -4.09 -7.66 -4.64
N ASP A 179 -3.25 -7.50 -5.67
CA ASP A 179 -2.52 -6.26 -5.91
C ASP A 179 -3.38 -5.34 -6.78
N GLY A 180 -3.84 -4.22 -6.21
CA GLY A 180 -4.75 -3.29 -6.87
C GLY A 180 -4.09 -2.36 -7.88
N PHE A 181 -2.76 -2.32 -7.93
CA PHE A 181 -1.95 -1.49 -8.83
C PHE A 181 -0.66 -2.24 -9.20
N ALA A 182 -0.82 -3.36 -9.91
CA ALA A 182 0.23 -4.37 -10.04
C ALA A 182 1.48 -3.92 -10.82
N GLY A 183 1.34 -2.96 -11.74
CA GLY A 183 2.41 -2.47 -12.60
C GLY A 183 3.16 -3.61 -13.32
N ALA A 184 4.47 -3.47 -13.47
CA ALA A 184 5.34 -4.51 -14.04
C ALA A 184 5.68 -5.68 -13.07
N GLY A 185 5.07 -5.72 -11.88
CA GLY A 185 4.97 -6.94 -11.10
C GLY A 185 5.86 -7.15 -9.89
N GLY A 186 6.46 -6.10 -9.33
CA GLY A 186 7.35 -6.23 -8.17
C GLY A 186 6.73 -6.98 -6.98
N ASN A 187 5.54 -6.57 -6.53
CA ASN A 187 4.89 -7.16 -5.35
C ASN A 187 4.14 -8.45 -5.69
N ILE A 188 3.30 -8.42 -6.73
CA ILE A 188 2.47 -9.57 -7.10
C ILE A 188 3.28 -10.83 -7.44
N ILE A 189 4.47 -10.72 -8.03
CA ILE A 189 5.35 -11.87 -8.28
C ILE A 189 5.74 -12.54 -6.96
N GLN A 190 6.04 -11.76 -5.92
CA GLN A 190 6.38 -12.30 -4.60
C GLN A 190 5.15 -12.87 -3.88
N PHE A 191 3.95 -12.28 -4.05
CA PHE A 191 2.72 -12.90 -3.56
C PHE A 191 2.45 -14.24 -4.23
N ALA A 192 2.64 -14.32 -5.55
CA ALA A 192 2.46 -15.52 -6.34
C ALA A 192 3.42 -16.66 -5.99
N MET A 193 4.58 -16.35 -5.39
CA MET A 193 5.48 -17.36 -4.81
C MET A 193 4.86 -18.10 -3.62
N ASN A 194 3.93 -17.46 -2.90
CA ASN A 194 3.29 -18.02 -1.71
C ASN A 194 1.92 -18.67 -1.99
N GLY A 195 1.33 -18.42 -3.16
CA GLY A 195 0.07 -19.05 -3.56
C GLY A 195 -0.71 -18.25 -4.62
N PRO A 196 -1.96 -18.68 -4.92
CA PRO A 196 -2.82 -17.98 -5.86
C PRO A 196 -3.08 -16.51 -5.47
N THR A 197 -3.03 -15.61 -6.44
CA THR A 197 -3.14 -14.16 -6.25
C THR A 197 -3.81 -13.48 -7.45
N LEU A 198 -4.25 -12.23 -7.28
CA LEU A 198 -4.92 -11.44 -8.32
C LEU A 198 -4.11 -10.18 -8.61
N ALA A 199 -3.78 -9.94 -9.88
CA ALA A 199 -3.17 -8.71 -10.36
C ALA A 199 -4.24 -7.86 -11.04
N LEU A 200 -4.56 -6.69 -10.48
CA LEU A 200 -5.39 -5.68 -11.14
C LEU A 200 -4.48 -4.56 -11.63
N GLU A 201 -4.56 -4.27 -12.93
CA GLU A 201 -3.78 -3.21 -13.56
C GLU A 201 -4.59 -2.56 -14.70
N ILE A 202 -4.51 -1.24 -14.82
CA ILE A 202 -5.24 -0.47 -15.81
C ILE A 202 -4.50 -0.43 -17.16
N ASP A 203 -3.17 -0.43 -17.13
CA ASP A 203 -2.32 -0.35 -18.31
C ASP A 203 -2.03 -1.75 -18.90
N GLN A 204 -2.37 -1.93 -20.19
CA GLN A 204 -2.14 -3.19 -20.89
C GLN A 204 -0.64 -3.54 -21.01
N SER A 205 0.20 -2.55 -21.28
CA SER A 205 1.64 -2.75 -21.44
C SER A 205 2.27 -3.21 -20.13
N HIS A 206 1.80 -2.70 -18.99
CA HIS A 206 2.24 -3.16 -17.66
C HIS A 206 1.80 -4.60 -17.40
N ILE A 207 0.58 -4.98 -17.78
CA ILE A 207 0.13 -6.38 -17.72
C ILE A 207 1.02 -7.30 -18.57
N ASP A 208 1.37 -6.88 -19.78
CA ASP A 208 2.19 -7.70 -20.69
C ASP A 208 3.61 -7.87 -20.14
N MET A 209 4.22 -6.80 -19.61
CA MET A 209 5.50 -6.87 -18.89
C MET A 209 5.40 -7.76 -17.65
N LEU A 210 4.35 -7.61 -16.84
CA LEU A 210 4.11 -8.44 -15.66
C LEU A 210 4.01 -9.92 -16.04
N LYS A 211 3.33 -10.29 -17.13
CA LYS A 211 3.25 -11.69 -17.59
C LYS A 211 4.63 -12.25 -17.93
N ASN A 212 5.42 -11.52 -18.72
CA ASN A 212 6.80 -11.89 -19.03
C ASN A 212 7.63 -12.07 -17.75
N ASN A 213 7.56 -11.10 -16.84
CA ASN A 213 8.32 -11.13 -15.60
C ASN A 213 7.87 -12.31 -14.71
N ALA A 214 6.56 -12.58 -14.62
CA ALA A 214 6.03 -13.71 -13.86
C ALA A 214 6.43 -15.08 -14.46
N GLU A 215 6.58 -15.17 -15.79
CA GLU A 215 7.08 -16.36 -16.48
C GLU A 215 8.55 -16.65 -16.12
N ILE A 216 9.41 -15.62 -16.13
CA ILE A 216 10.82 -15.71 -15.70
C ILE A 216 10.96 -16.19 -14.25
N TYR A 217 10.04 -15.78 -13.39
CA TYR A 217 9.98 -16.21 -11.99
C TYR A 217 9.24 -17.54 -11.78
N GLY A 218 8.63 -18.13 -12.83
CA GLY A 218 7.95 -19.42 -12.77
C GLY A 218 6.62 -19.40 -12.00
N VAL A 219 5.99 -18.24 -11.85
CA VAL A 219 4.77 -18.05 -11.03
C VAL A 219 3.55 -17.60 -11.83
N ILE A 220 3.67 -17.52 -13.17
CA ILE A 220 2.59 -17.04 -14.04
C ILE A 220 1.26 -17.77 -13.82
N SER A 221 1.30 -19.09 -13.54
CA SER A 221 0.11 -19.91 -13.27
C SER A 221 -0.59 -19.56 -11.96
N ASN A 222 0.08 -18.88 -11.03
CA ASN A 222 -0.49 -18.49 -9.73
C ASN A 222 -1.17 -17.12 -9.77
N ILE A 223 -1.12 -16.41 -10.89
CA ILE A 223 -1.63 -15.04 -11.01
C ILE A 223 -2.88 -15.03 -11.90
N LYS A 224 -4.01 -14.55 -11.34
CA LYS A 224 -5.16 -14.11 -12.14
C LYS A 224 -4.93 -12.66 -12.58
N PHE A 225 -4.78 -12.43 -13.88
CA PHE A 225 -4.57 -11.11 -14.47
C PHE A 225 -5.90 -10.44 -14.79
N ILE A 226 -6.10 -9.22 -14.32
CA ILE A 226 -7.32 -8.43 -14.50
C ILE A 226 -6.91 -7.08 -15.08
N LYS A 227 -7.34 -6.82 -16.31
CA LYS A 227 -7.25 -5.48 -16.90
C LYS A 227 -8.45 -4.66 -16.46
N GLY A 228 -8.23 -3.60 -15.69
CA GLY A 228 -9.33 -2.80 -15.16
C GLY A 228 -8.88 -1.60 -14.34
N ASP A 229 -9.85 -0.74 -14.01
CA ASP A 229 -9.68 0.34 -13.04
C ASP A 229 -10.02 -0.19 -11.65
N PHE A 230 -9.10 -0.08 -10.69
CA PHE A 230 -9.31 -0.51 -9.31
C PHE A 230 -10.62 0.05 -8.72
N LEU A 231 -10.96 1.31 -9.02
CA LEU A 231 -12.16 1.95 -8.48
C LEU A 231 -13.47 1.34 -9.01
N VAL A 232 -13.41 0.62 -10.13
CA VAL A 232 -14.56 0.02 -10.81
C VAL A 232 -14.58 -1.50 -10.61
N ASP A 233 -13.45 -2.15 -10.89
CA ASP A 233 -13.38 -3.59 -11.11
C ASP A 233 -13.02 -4.40 -9.85
N ALA A 234 -12.42 -3.79 -8.82
CA ALA A 234 -12.04 -4.53 -7.62
C ALA A 234 -13.23 -5.20 -6.90
N LYS A 235 -14.43 -4.59 -6.99
CA LYS A 235 -15.64 -5.09 -6.33
C LYS A 235 -16.18 -6.39 -6.92
N SER A 236 -15.97 -6.66 -8.21
CA SER A 236 -16.45 -7.90 -8.83
C SER A 236 -15.67 -9.13 -8.39
N GLU A 237 -14.52 -8.93 -7.77
CA GLU A 237 -13.65 -9.99 -7.25
C GLU A 237 -13.86 -10.26 -5.76
N ALA A 238 -14.81 -9.57 -5.12
CA ALA A 238 -15.16 -9.80 -3.73
C ALA A 238 -15.81 -11.19 -3.50
N PRO A 239 -15.66 -11.77 -2.30
CA PRO A 239 -14.84 -11.28 -1.19
C PRO A 239 -13.34 -11.56 -1.38
N LEU A 240 -12.48 -10.66 -0.88
CA LEU A 240 -11.02 -10.80 -0.88
C LEU A 240 -10.48 -10.87 0.55
N GLU A 241 -9.48 -11.73 0.78
CA GLU A 241 -8.85 -11.85 2.11
C GLU A 241 -7.99 -10.63 2.44
N VAL A 242 -7.16 -10.17 1.49
CA VAL A 242 -6.31 -8.98 1.61
C VAL A 242 -6.26 -8.23 0.27
N ILE A 243 -6.31 -6.90 0.32
CA ILE A 243 -5.92 -6.04 -0.80
C ILE A 243 -4.61 -5.32 -0.47
N PHE A 244 -3.61 -5.47 -1.33
CA PHE A 244 -2.38 -4.69 -1.35
C PHE A 244 -2.50 -3.52 -2.31
N MET A 245 -2.09 -2.34 -1.86
CA MET A 245 -2.26 -1.07 -2.56
C MET A 245 -0.94 -0.32 -2.66
N SER A 246 -0.43 -0.14 -3.88
CA SER A 246 0.69 0.74 -4.22
C SER A 246 0.29 1.74 -5.32
N PRO A 247 -0.66 2.66 -5.06
CA PRO A 247 -1.12 3.60 -6.08
C PRO A 247 0.02 4.54 -6.51
N PRO A 248 -0.06 5.17 -7.70
CA PRO A 248 0.89 6.18 -8.13
C PRO A 248 1.10 7.30 -7.11
N TRP A 249 2.36 7.58 -6.79
CA TRP A 249 2.75 8.59 -5.79
C TRP A 249 3.07 9.97 -6.37
N GLY A 250 2.94 10.15 -7.69
CA GLY A 250 3.36 11.36 -8.41
C GLY A 250 4.81 11.33 -8.92
N GLY A 251 5.36 10.13 -9.18
CA GLY A 251 6.68 9.95 -9.79
C GLY A 251 7.86 10.32 -8.86
N PRO A 252 9.12 10.22 -9.33
CA PRO A 252 10.33 10.33 -8.51
C PRO A 252 10.51 11.70 -7.82
N ASP A 253 9.74 12.71 -8.22
CA ASP A 253 9.76 14.05 -7.67
C ASP A 253 9.01 14.18 -6.34
N TYR A 254 8.32 13.12 -5.88
CA TYR A 254 7.69 13.08 -4.55
C TYR A 254 8.65 13.48 -3.42
N VAL A 255 9.94 13.17 -3.57
CA VAL A 255 10.99 13.44 -2.58
C VAL A 255 11.35 14.93 -2.50
N LYS A 256 11.04 15.72 -3.53
CA LYS A 256 11.34 17.16 -3.58
C LYS A 256 10.35 17.98 -2.74
N SER A 257 9.16 17.45 -2.49
CA SER A 257 8.18 18.13 -1.65
C SER A 257 8.61 18.12 -0.19
N LYS A 258 8.65 19.31 0.45
CA LYS A 258 8.88 19.44 1.90
C LYS A 258 7.75 18.82 2.73
N LYS A 259 6.58 18.58 2.13
CA LYS A 259 5.40 17.99 2.76
C LYS A 259 4.67 17.12 1.72
N TYR A 260 4.85 15.80 1.79
CA TYR A 260 4.06 14.88 0.99
C TYR A 260 2.65 14.81 1.58
N ASP A 261 1.65 15.19 0.79
CA ASP A 261 0.24 15.19 1.21
C ASP A 261 -0.51 14.08 0.48
N LEU A 262 -0.97 13.08 1.23
CA LEU A 262 -1.65 11.90 0.68
C LEU A 262 -2.87 12.28 -0.15
N PHE A 263 -3.66 13.26 0.32
CA PHE A 263 -4.97 13.58 -0.24
C PHE A 263 -4.91 14.38 -1.54
N THR A 264 -3.78 15.05 -1.80
CA THR A 264 -3.60 15.85 -3.01
C THR A 264 -2.62 15.24 -4.00
N THR A 265 -1.78 14.29 -3.56
CA THR A 265 -0.67 13.77 -4.38
C THR A 265 -0.97 12.41 -4.98
N ILE A 266 -1.65 11.52 -4.25
CA ILE A 266 -1.97 10.18 -4.75
C ILE A 266 -3.09 10.29 -5.79
N THR A 267 -2.89 9.62 -6.92
CA THR A 267 -3.90 9.49 -7.99
C THR A 267 -4.05 8.01 -8.34
N PRO A 268 -5.26 7.45 -8.40
CA PRO A 268 -6.55 8.11 -8.15
C PRO A 268 -6.75 8.54 -6.69
N ASP A 269 -7.79 9.34 -6.41
CA ASP A 269 -8.06 9.91 -5.09
C ASP A 269 -8.06 8.82 -3.99
N ILE A 270 -7.11 8.92 -3.06
CA ILE A 270 -6.90 7.95 -1.98
C ILE A 270 -8.15 7.72 -1.14
N THR A 271 -9.03 8.72 -0.98
CA THR A 271 -10.27 8.55 -0.22
C THR A 271 -11.22 7.57 -0.91
N LYS A 272 -11.33 7.63 -2.25
CA LYS A 272 -12.12 6.69 -3.05
C LYS A 272 -11.51 5.30 -3.06
N ILE A 273 -10.17 5.22 -3.16
CA ILE A 273 -9.45 3.95 -3.03
C ILE A 273 -9.81 3.26 -1.71
N MET A 274 -9.71 4.00 -0.59
CA MET A 274 -10.01 3.47 0.74
C MET A 274 -11.48 3.06 0.90
N GLN A 275 -12.43 3.81 0.31
CA GLN A 275 -13.84 3.42 0.29
C GLN A 275 -14.08 2.10 -0.45
N VAL A 276 -13.41 1.88 -1.59
CA VAL A 276 -13.49 0.61 -2.31
C VAL A 276 -12.90 -0.52 -1.47
N CYS A 277 -11.71 -0.32 -0.87
CA CYS A 277 -11.12 -1.32 0.02
C CYS A 277 -12.06 -1.69 1.19
N ASN A 278 -12.70 -0.70 1.81
CA ASN A 278 -13.65 -0.88 2.91
C ASN A 278 -14.86 -1.76 2.56
N ASP A 279 -15.26 -1.75 1.29
CA ASP A 279 -16.41 -2.51 0.79
C ASP A 279 -16.03 -3.95 0.42
N VAL A 280 -14.76 -4.20 0.09
CA VAL A 280 -14.32 -5.47 -0.50
C VAL A 280 -13.62 -6.38 0.52
N THR A 281 -12.94 -5.83 1.51
CA THR A 281 -12.15 -6.61 2.48
C THR A 281 -12.12 -5.98 3.87
N LYS A 282 -11.72 -6.78 4.86
CA LYS A 282 -11.38 -6.33 6.22
C LYS A 282 -9.90 -6.03 6.38
N ASN A 283 -9.06 -6.41 5.42
CA ASN A 283 -7.61 -6.33 5.53
C ASN A 283 -7.00 -5.55 4.36
N VAL A 284 -6.34 -4.44 4.65
CA VAL A 284 -5.75 -3.57 3.64
C VAL A 284 -4.28 -3.36 3.95
N VAL A 285 -3.43 -3.54 2.94
CA VAL A 285 -2.01 -3.18 3.00
C VAL A 285 -1.79 -1.99 2.09
N LEU A 286 -1.29 -0.89 2.64
CA LEU A 286 -1.03 0.34 1.89
C LEU A 286 0.47 0.64 1.87
N TYR A 287 1.08 0.62 0.69
CA TYR A 287 2.49 0.89 0.46
C TYR A 287 2.71 2.34 0.04
N LEU A 288 3.56 3.05 0.79
CA LEU A 288 3.69 4.50 0.74
C LEU A 288 5.15 4.97 0.71
N PRO A 289 5.40 6.18 0.18
CA PRO A 289 6.72 6.76 0.23
C PRO A 289 7.13 7.08 1.68
N ARG A 290 8.42 7.03 1.97
CA ARG A 290 9.02 7.41 3.28
C ARG A 290 8.65 8.80 3.82
N THR A 291 8.12 9.68 2.97
CA THR A 291 7.72 11.05 3.32
C THR A 291 6.26 11.14 3.73
N ALA A 292 5.46 10.07 3.60
CA ALA A 292 4.07 10.04 4.01
C ALA A 292 3.93 10.30 5.52
N HIS A 293 2.93 11.09 5.89
CA HIS A 293 2.74 11.54 7.26
C HIS A 293 1.80 10.59 8.03
N PRO A 294 2.21 9.98 9.15
CA PRO A 294 1.39 9.00 9.87
C PRO A 294 0.00 9.51 10.27
N ALA A 295 -0.11 10.79 10.65
CA ALA A 295 -1.43 11.37 10.97
C ALA A 295 -2.40 11.41 9.79
N GLN A 296 -1.92 11.57 8.54
CA GLN A 296 -2.79 11.49 7.36
C GLN A 296 -3.20 10.04 7.07
N ILE A 297 -2.28 9.09 7.26
CA ILE A 297 -2.57 7.65 7.14
C ILE A 297 -3.67 7.26 8.14
N VAL A 298 -3.55 7.71 9.39
CA VAL A 298 -4.58 7.49 10.42
C VAL A 298 -5.92 8.15 10.07
N GLN A 299 -5.92 9.28 9.36
CA GLN A 299 -7.16 9.91 8.89
C GLN A 299 -7.90 9.07 7.84
N LEU A 300 -7.23 8.13 7.16
CA LEU A 300 -7.86 7.28 6.16
C LEU A 300 -8.94 6.37 6.75
N PHE A 301 -8.85 6.01 8.04
CA PHE A 301 -9.88 5.21 8.73
C PHE A 301 -11.27 5.85 8.70
N LYS A 302 -11.38 7.17 8.50
CA LYS A 302 -12.68 7.85 8.31
C LYS A 302 -13.44 7.38 7.08
N TYR A 303 -12.71 6.91 6.07
CA TYR A 303 -13.24 6.39 4.82
C TYR A 303 -13.38 4.86 4.84
N MET A 304 -12.99 4.23 5.97
CA MET A 304 -13.00 2.78 6.16
C MET A 304 -13.69 2.37 7.47
N PRO A 305 -14.97 2.75 7.69
CA PRO A 305 -15.67 2.48 8.95
C PRO A 305 -15.78 0.98 9.29
N ASN A 306 -15.71 0.11 8.28
CA ASN A 306 -15.81 -1.33 8.41
C ASN A 306 -14.49 -2.01 8.76
N ILE A 307 -13.38 -1.28 8.75
CA ILE A 307 -12.04 -1.77 9.10
C ILE A 307 -11.72 -1.33 10.52
N GLU A 308 -11.27 -2.26 11.35
CA GLU A 308 -10.85 -1.95 12.72
C GLU A 308 -9.72 -0.93 12.72
N ARG A 309 -9.79 0.04 13.64
CA ARG A 309 -8.80 1.11 13.84
C ARG A 309 -7.51 0.60 14.48
N LYS A 310 -6.89 -0.38 13.83
CA LYS A 310 -5.59 -0.98 14.13
C LYS A 310 -4.72 -0.84 12.88
N ILE A 311 -3.48 -0.40 13.07
CA ILE A 311 -2.50 -0.24 12.01
C ILE A 311 -1.12 -0.68 12.48
N GLU A 312 -0.42 -1.48 11.67
CA GLU A 312 1.01 -1.69 11.82
C GLU A 312 1.76 -0.88 10.76
N PHE A 313 2.68 -0.04 11.20
CA PHE A 313 3.63 0.68 10.37
C PHE A 313 4.95 -0.09 10.33
N GLU A 314 5.30 -0.63 9.18
CA GLU A 314 6.61 -1.23 8.94
C GLU A 314 7.46 -0.32 8.08
N LEU A 315 8.60 0.11 8.62
CA LEU A 315 9.54 0.99 7.93
C LEU A 315 10.69 0.19 7.34
N PHE A 316 10.74 0.09 6.02
CA PHE A 316 11.83 -0.56 5.32
C PHE A 316 13.05 0.36 5.27
N CYS A 317 14.17 -0.11 5.81
CA CYS A 317 15.37 0.67 6.03
C CYS A 317 16.58 0.05 5.32
N VAL A 318 17.42 0.88 4.71
CA VAL A 318 18.76 0.49 4.26
C VAL A 318 19.76 1.25 5.12
N GLY A 319 20.39 0.54 6.06
CA GLY A 319 21.15 1.16 7.13
C GLY A 319 20.26 2.10 7.95
N SER A 320 20.70 3.35 8.14
CA SER A 320 19.93 4.36 8.88
C SER A 320 18.82 5.05 8.08
N LYS A 321 18.68 4.74 6.78
CA LYS A 321 17.76 5.46 5.88
C LYS A 321 16.50 4.67 5.62
N VAL A 322 15.36 5.22 6.03
CA VAL A 322 14.03 4.75 5.60
C VAL A 322 13.88 4.94 4.08
N LYS A 323 13.36 3.90 3.42
CA LYS A 323 13.09 3.85 1.98
C LYS A 323 11.61 4.04 1.69
N THR A 324 10.78 3.26 2.36
CA THR A 324 9.32 3.20 2.18
C THR A 324 8.64 2.82 3.49
N ILE A 325 7.32 2.95 3.50
CA ILE A 325 6.44 2.63 4.62
C ILE A 325 5.41 1.63 4.10
N CYS A 326 5.21 0.54 4.82
CA CYS A 326 4.11 -0.38 4.58
C CYS A 326 3.15 -0.31 5.77
N CYS A 327 1.86 -0.15 5.48
CA CYS A 327 0.81 0.01 6.48
C CYS A 327 -0.16 -1.17 6.40
N TYR A 328 -0.14 -2.04 7.41
CA TYR A 328 -1.08 -3.17 7.51
C TYR A 328 -2.27 -2.74 8.37
N MET A 329 -3.48 -2.81 7.83
CA MET A 329 -4.70 -2.34 8.49
C MET A 329 -5.74 -3.46 8.58
N GLY A 330 -6.54 -3.43 9.65
CA GLY A 330 -7.63 -4.37 9.85
C GLY A 330 -7.26 -5.58 10.71
N GLU A 331 -7.97 -6.68 10.49
CA GLU A 331 -8.00 -7.87 11.36
C GLU A 331 -6.71 -8.72 11.28
N MET A 332 -5.90 -8.54 10.23
CA MET A 332 -4.59 -9.20 10.13
C MET A 332 -3.61 -8.77 11.23
N ASN A 333 -3.86 -7.63 11.86
CA ASN A 333 -3.07 -7.13 12.99
C ASN A 333 -3.51 -7.85 14.28
N LYS A 334 -2.70 -8.84 14.70
CA LYS A 334 -2.94 -9.65 15.91
C LYS A 334 -2.55 -8.92 17.20
N ILE A 335 -3.19 -7.78 17.45
CA ILE A 335 -3.04 -7.02 18.69
C ILE A 335 -4.12 -7.49 19.67
N SER A 336 -3.70 -7.90 20.88
CA SER A 336 -4.62 -8.44 21.89
C SER A 336 -5.56 -7.36 22.43
N SER A 337 -6.81 -7.74 22.72
CA SER A 337 -7.83 -6.83 23.24
C SER A 337 -7.45 -6.28 24.62
N GLU A 338 -6.71 -7.04 25.42
CA GLU A 338 -6.22 -6.63 26.74
C GLU A 338 -5.18 -5.50 26.61
N GLN A 339 -4.21 -5.65 25.71
CA GLN A 339 -3.22 -4.60 25.45
C GLN A 339 -3.88 -3.32 24.92
N VAL A 340 -4.89 -3.48 24.06
CA VAL A 340 -5.67 -2.37 23.52
C VAL A 340 -6.47 -1.66 24.61
N SER A 341 -7.17 -2.44 25.44
CA SER A 341 -7.99 -1.97 26.54
C SER A 341 -7.18 -1.11 27.52
N LYS A 342 -6.08 -1.67 28.04
CA LYS A 342 -5.14 -0.98 28.93
C LYS A 342 -4.69 0.36 28.37
N SER A 343 -4.24 0.35 27.11
CA SER A 343 -3.67 1.54 26.48
C SER A 343 -4.69 2.64 26.20
N ILE A 344 -5.93 2.27 25.86
CA ILE A 344 -7.01 3.24 25.68
C ILE A 344 -7.39 3.83 27.02
N LEU A 345 -7.61 2.98 28.04
CA LEU A 345 -8.00 3.43 29.36
C LEU A 345 -6.91 4.27 30.05
N ASP A 346 -5.63 4.06 29.75
CA ASP A 346 -4.52 4.92 30.26
C ASP A 346 -4.60 6.36 29.75
N LYS A 347 -5.09 6.54 28.52
CA LYS A 347 -5.33 7.88 27.94
C LYS A 347 -6.60 8.55 28.45
N MET A 348 -7.44 7.78 29.13
CA MET A 348 -8.74 8.23 29.59
C MET A 348 -8.62 8.84 30.98
N ILE A 349 -8.89 10.15 31.11
CA ILE A 349 -8.88 10.87 32.41
C ILE A 349 -9.76 10.19 33.48
N LYS A 350 -10.87 9.60 33.04
CA LYS A 350 -11.81 8.86 33.89
C LYS A 350 -12.18 7.56 33.21
N ILE A 351 -12.33 6.49 33.99
CA ILE A 351 -12.91 5.23 33.54
C ILE A 351 -14.38 5.49 33.13
N PRO A 352 -14.83 5.02 31.96
CA PRO A 352 -16.24 5.04 31.57
C PRO A 352 -17.17 4.50 32.66
N LYS A 353 -18.29 5.17 32.92
CA LYS A 353 -19.15 4.86 34.08
C LYS A 353 -19.78 3.47 34.09
N TYR A 354 -19.93 2.85 32.93
CA TYR A 354 -20.50 1.51 32.81
C TYR A 354 -19.48 0.40 33.11
N LEU A 355 -18.19 0.73 33.13
CA LEU A 355 -17.13 -0.19 33.51
C LEU A 355 -16.94 -0.21 35.04
N PRO A 356 -16.34 -1.29 35.58
CA PRO A 356 -15.91 -1.34 36.97
C PRO A 356 -15.07 -0.12 37.39
N LYS A 357 -15.12 0.22 38.68
CA LYS A 357 -14.40 1.41 39.20
C LYS A 357 -12.92 1.14 39.42
N ASP A 358 -12.57 -0.10 39.75
CA ASP A 358 -11.19 -0.53 39.86
C ASP A 358 -10.56 -0.70 38.47
N ARG A 359 -9.25 -0.52 38.41
CA ARG A 359 -8.56 -0.38 37.13
C ARG A 359 -8.51 -1.70 36.37
N GLU A 360 -8.20 -2.79 37.06
CA GLU A 360 -8.03 -4.13 36.49
C GLU A 360 -9.37 -4.65 35.95
N GLY A 361 -10.44 -4.58 36.73
CA GLY A 361 -11.78 -4.95 36.28
C GLY A 361 -12.28 -4.10 35.12
N ALA A 362 -11.92 -2.81 35.06
CA ALA A 362 -12.25 -1.97 33.91
C ALA A 362 -11.49 -2.39 32.65
N GLU A 363 -10.21 -2.77 32.77
CA GLU A 363 -9.41 -3.25 31.66
C GLU A 363 -9.96 -4.58 31.11
N ASP A 364 -10.27 -5.54 31.98
CA ASP A 364 -10.85 -6.82 31.59
C ASP A 364 -12.23 -6.68 30.95
N ALA A 365 -13.11 -5.88 31.55
CA ALA A 365 -14.45 -5.66 31.03
C ALA A 365 -14.42 -4.96 29.67
N PHE A 366 -13.52 -3.99 29.48
CA PHE A 366 -13.38 -3.30 28.20
C PHE A 366 -12.68 -4.16 27.14
N ALA A 367 -11.76 -5.05 27.52
CA ALA A 367 -11.18 -6.04 26.61
C ALA A 367 -12.25 -7.00 26.08
N LYS A 368 -13.11 -7.53 26.96
CA LYS A 368 -14.26 -8.37 26.56
C LYS A 368 -15.22 -7.62 25.64
N GLU A 369 -15.53 -6.35 25.95
CA GLU A 369 -16.36 -5.52 25.07
C GLU A 369 -15.74 -5.38 23.66
N ILE A 370 -14.42 -5.16 23.56
CA ILE A 370 -13.73 -5.10 22.26
C ILE A 370 -13.92 -6.40 21.47
N GLU A 371 -13.88 -7.56 22.13
CA GLU A 371 -14.10 -8.86 21.50
C GLU A 371 -15.55 -9.08 21.07
N GLU A 372 -16.51 -8.61 21.87
CA GLU A 372 -17.94 -8.80 21.62
C GLU A 372 -18.48 -7.90 20.49
N ILE A 373 -18.11 -6.63 20.47
CA ILE A 373 -18.70 -5.63 19.54
C ILE A 373 -17.69 -5.02 18.56
N GLY A 374 -16.42 -5.42 18.64
CA GLY A 374 -15.34 -4.91 17.81
C GLY A 374 -14.77 -3.59 18.30
N LEU A 375 -13.49 -3.34 17.97
CA LEU A 375 -12.73 -2.21 18.49
C LEU A 375 -13.39 -0.85 18.21
N ASN A 376 -13.89 -0.67 17.00
CA ASN A 376 -14.45 0.62 16.57
C ASN A 376 -15.68 1.00 17.40
N GLN A 377 -16.55 0.02 17.69
CA GLN A 377 -17.76 0.24 18.46
C GLN A 377 -17.45 0.44 19.95
N ALA A 378 -16.55 -0.39 20.51
CA ALA A 378 -16.10 -0.27 21.89
C ALA A 378 -15.49 1.11 22.20
N ILE A 379 -14.59 1.62 21.33
CA ILE A 379 -14.05 2.99 21.46
C ILE A 379 -15.19 4.03 21.43
N ASN A 380 -16.13 3.90 20.50
CA ASN A 380 -17.23 4.85 20.35
C ASN A 380 -18.15 4.86 21.58
N HIS A 381 -18.45 3.68 22.14
CA HIS A 381 -19.24 3.52 23.34
C HIS A 381 -18.51 4.13 24.55
N ALA A 382 -17.24 3.76 24.78
CA ALA A 382 -16.42 4.26 25.87
C ALA A 382 -16.33 5.81 25.91
N TYR A 383 -16.13 6.46 24.75
CA TYR A 383 -16.08 7.92 24.68
C TYR A 383 -17.45 8.61 24.69
N SER A 384 -18.53 7.90 24.36
CA SER A 384 -19.90 8.44 24.46
C SER A 384 -20.42 8.38 25.90
N ALA A 385 -20.12 7.31 26.64
CA ALA A 385 -20.49 7.14 28.04
C ALA A 385 -19.85 8.16 29.01
N LYS A 386 -18.83 8.89 28.56
CA LYS A 386 -18.23 10.02 29.29
C LYS A 386 -19.04 11.31 29.20
N ARG A 387 -19.94 11.43 28.24
CA ARG A 387 -20.72 12.65 27.97
C ARG A 387 -22.21 12.38 28.18
N HIS A 388 -22.79 13.03 29.18
CA HIS A 388 -24.20 13.41 29.17
C HIS A 388 -24.30 14.91 29.50
N PRO A 389 -25.36 15.59 29.04
CA PRO A 389 -25.32 16.99 28.65
C PRO A 389 -24.93 17.89 29.81
N ARG A 390 -24.33 19.04 29.50
CA ARG A 390 -24.44 20.19 30.41
C ARG A 390 -25.93 20.41 30.62
N ASN A 391 -26.46 19.95 31.75
CA ASN A 391 -27.83 20.20 32.14
C ASN A 391 -27.93 21.70 32.47
N LYS A 392 -28.74 22.37 31.64
CA LYS A 392 -29.35 23.70 31.76
C LYS A 392 -28.42 24.90 31.86
#